data_AF-A0A8D5ZHZ9-F1
#
_entry.id   AF-A0A8D5ZHZ9-F1
#
_cell.length_a   1.000
_cell.length_b   1.000
_cell.length_c   1.000
_cell.angle_alpha   90.00
_cell.angle_beta   90.00
_cell.angle_gamma   90.00
#
_symmetry.space_group_name_H-M   'P 1'
#
loop_
_entity.id
_entity.type
_entity.pdbx_description
1 polymer ?
#
loop_
_entity_poly.entity_id
_entity_poly.type
_entity_poly.pdbx_seq_one_letter_code
_entity_poly.pdbx_strand_id
1 'polypeptide(L)'
;METSGEKKKYYAVTEIETVEIPSRYSSSKYHEHISSAIDEALKKTVDYLKSEGYEGKFSANVNVFVREDRSIRLIQTVKTKIIVK
;
A
#
# COMPACT_ATOMS: atom_id res chain seq x y z
N MET A 1 11.77 25.01 -19.38
CA MET A 1 11.51 24.28 -18.13
C MET A 1 10.64 23.09 -18.49
N GLU A 2 11.27 21.95 -18.73
CA GLU A 2 10.58 20.71 -19.07
C GLU A 2 9.97 20.14 -17.79
N THR A 3 8.69 20.41 -17.55
CA THR A 3 7.88 19.66 -16.59
C THR A 3 7.76 18.23 -17.10
N SER A 4 8.77 17.43 -16.79
CA SER A 4 8.74 15.99 -16.95
C SER A 4 7.50 15.49 -16.24
N GLY A 5 6.48 15.11 -17.00
CA GLY A 5 5.33 14.38 -16.50
C GLY A 5 5.83 13.03 -15.99
N GLU A 6 6.24 12.98 -14.73
CA GLU A 6 6.52 11.76 -14.01
C GLU A 6 5.19 11.02 -13.84
N LYS A 7 4.79 10.30 -14.90
CA LYS A 7 3.64 9.40 -14.95
C LYS A 7 3.57 8.65 -13.62
N LYS A 8 2.47 8.70 -12.88
CA LYS A 8 2.27 7.94 -11.63
C LYS A 8 2.80 6.49 -11.76
N LYS A 9 3.92 6.15 -11.11
CA LYS A 9 4.62 4.85 -11.27
C LYS A 9 4.52 3.96 -10.04
N TYR A 10 4.31 4.56 -8.87
CA TYR A 10 4.45 3.86 -7.61
C TYR A 10 3.09 3.37 -7.12
N TYR A 11 3.01 2.11 -6.72
CA TYR A 11 1.85 1.60 -6.01
C TYR A 11 2.34 0.75 -4.84
N ALA A 12 1.51 0.61 -3.81
CA ALA A 12 1.85 -0.15 -2.63
C ALA A 12 0.75 -1.18 -2.34
N VAL A 13 1.15 -2.30 -1.75
CA VAL A 13 0.28 -3.38 -1.32
C VAL A 13 0.61 -3.71 0.12
N THR A 14 -0.39 -3.67 0.99
CA THR A 14 -0.28 -4.00 2.41
C THR A 14 -0.69 -5.46 2.63
N GLU A 15 0.22 -6.25 3.18
CA GLU A 15 -0.04 -7.66 3.52
C GLU A 15 0.04 -7.83 5.04
N ILE A 16 -0.99 -8.43 5.64
CA ILE A 16 -1.05 -8.70 7.07
C ILE A 16 -0.76 -10.18 7.30
N GLU A 17 0.16 -10.48 8.24
CA GLU A 17 0.61 -11.85 8.47
C GLU A 17 -0.51 -12.77 8.99
N THR A 18 -1.49 -12.20 9.70
CA THR A 18 -2.53 -12.95 10.41
C THR A 18 -3.91 -12.86 9.76
N VAL A 19 -4.09 -12.00 8.74
CA VAL A 19 -5.39 -11.74 8.11
C VAL A 19 -5.21 -11.58 6.60
N GLU A 20 -5.97 -12.33 5.82
CA GLU A 20 -6.01 -12.15 4.37
C GLU A 20 -6.91 -10.97 4.01
N ILE A 21 -6.36 -9.96 3.34
CA ILE A 21 -7.09 -8.76 2.93
C ILE A 21 -7.23 -8.75 1.42
N PRO A 22 -8.45 -8.66 0.87
CA PRO A 22 -8.67 -8.63 -0.56
C PRO A 22 -7.86 -7.50 -1.22
N SER A 23 -7.25 -7.76 -2.38
CA SER A 23 -6.33 -6.83 -3.04
C SER A 23 -6.90 -5.43 -3.27
N ARG A 24 -8.23 -5.30 -3.43
CA ARG A 24 -8.92 -3.99 -3.58
C ARG A 24 -8.82 -3.10 -2.33
N TYR A 25 -8.61 -3.69 -1.16
CA TYR A 25 -8.53 -3.03 0.15
C TYR A 25 -7.09 -2.98 0.68
N SER A 26 -6.20 -3.83 0.19
CA SER A 26 -4.78 -3.83 0.54
C SER A 26 -3.90 -3.04 -0.43
N SER A 27 -4.36 -2.72 -1.65
CA SER A 27 -3.54 -1.99 -2.64
C SER A 27 -3.95 -0.53 -2.83
N SER A 28 -2.94 0.33 -3.02
CA SER A 28 -3.13 1.69 -3.49
C SER A 28 -3.18 1.77 -5.01
N LYS A 29 -3.72 2.90 -5.50
CA LYS A 29 -3.59 3.31 -6.89
C LYS A 29 -2.15 3.71 -7.21
N TYR A 30 -1.89 4.02 -8.47
CA TYR A 30 -0.61 4.59 -8.86
C TYR A 30 -0.47 6.03 -8.39
N HIS A 31 0.68 6.35 -7.80
CA HIS A 31 1.05 7.66 -7.27
C HIS A 31 2.39 8.12 -7.84
N GLU A 32 2.62 9.43 -7.76
CA GLU A 32 3.90 10.08 -8.09
C GLU A 32 4.93 9.88 -6.99
N HIS A 33 4.48 9.73 -5.74
CA HIS A 33 5.35 9.54 -4.58
C HIS A 33 5.05 8.22 -3.86
N ILE A 34 6.13 7.58 -3.39
CA ILE A 34 6.07 6.33 -2.60
C ILE A 34 5.27 6.53 -1.31
N SER A 35 5.46 7.65 -0.61
CA SER A 35 4.72 7.97 0.62
C SER A 35 3.21 7.96 0.39
N SER A 36 2.74 8.64 -0.67
CA SER A 36 1.32 8.65 -1.03
C SER A 36 0.76 7.25 -1.33
N ALA A 37 1.55 6.41 -1.99
CA ALA A 37 1.17 5.02 -2.25
C ALA A 37 1.04 4.20 -0.96
N ILE A 38 1.99 4.37 -0.02
CA ILE A 38 1.98 3.71 1.28
C ILE A 38 0.79 4.18 2.11
N ASP A 39 0.58 5.49 2.24
CA ASP A 39 -0.51 6.08 3.02
C ASP A 39 -1.89 5.60 2.54
N GLU A 40 -2.11 5.58 1.22
CA GLU A 40 -3.38 5.09 0.67
C GLU A 40 -3.59 3.59 0.93
N ALA A 41 -2.55 2.77 0.74
CA ALA A 41 -2.64 1.32 0.96
C ALA A 41 -2.91 0.98 2.42
N LEU A 42 -2.22 1.67 3.34
CA LEU A 42 -2.44 1.53 4.78
C LEU A 42 -3.83 2.01 5.19
N LYS A 43 -4.28 3.16 4.69
CA LYS A 43 -5.59 3.70 5.00
C LYS A 43 -6.70 2.73 4.59
N LYS A 44 -6.68 2.24 3.34
CA LYS A 44 -7.67 1.25 2.86
C LYS A 44 -7.66 -0.03 3.69
N THR A 45 -6.47 -0.47 4.10
CA THR A 45 -6.31 -1.65 4.94
C THR A 45 -6.95 -1.45 6.32
N VAL A 46 -6.68 -0.30 6.96
CA VAL A 46 -7.28 0.07 8.25
C VAL A 46 -8.80 0.20 8.13
N ASP A 47 -9.29 0.90 7.11
CA ASP A 47 -10.73 1.05 6.85
C ASP A 47 -11.42 -0.30 6.66
N TYR A 48 -10.79 -1.23 5.92
CA TYR A 48 -11.32 -2.59 5.75
C TYR A 48 -11.35 -3.36 7.07
N LEU A 49 -10.25 -3.38 7.81
CA LEU A 49 -10.20 -4.06 9.11
C LEU A 49 -11.28 -3.52 10.06
N LYS A 50 -11.47 -2.20 10.11
CA LYS A 50 -12.54 -1.57 10.89
C LYS A 50 -13.93 -1.97 10.42
N SER A 51 -14.16 -1.98 9.11
CA SER A 51 -15.45 -2.33 8.52
C SER A 51 -15.85 -3.77 8.80
N GLU A 52 -14.87 -4.69 8.88
CA GLU A 52 -15.10 -6.10 9.17
C GLU A 52 -15.14 -6.39 10.69
N GLY A 53 -14.95 -5.37 11.53
CA GLY A 53 -14.99 -5.51 13.00
C GLY A 53 -13.71 -6.08 13.62
N TYR A 54 -12.57 -6.03 12.91
CA TYR A 54 -11.29 -6.38 13.51
C TYR A 54 -10.80 -5.28 14.44
N GLU A 55 -10.37 -5.68 15.64
CA GLU A 55 -9.77 -4.81 16.63
C GLU A 55 -8.44 -5.40 17.11
N GLY A 56 -7.44 -4.55 17.35
CA GLY A 56 -6.16 -4.97 17.90
C GLY A 56 -4.94 -4.50 17.10
N LYS A 57 -3.84 -5.25 17.23
CA LYS A 57 -2.55 -4.92 16.63
C LYS A 57 -2.17 -5.99 15.62
N PHE A 58 -1.93 -5.57 14.39
CA PHE A 58 -1.61 -6.44 13.27
C PHE A 58 -0.22 -6.11 12.75
N SER A 59 0.63 -7.14 12.59
CA SER A 59 1.89 -6.97 11.88
C SER A 59 1.62 -6.96 10.37
N ALA A 60 2.12 -5.94 9.68
CA ALA A 60 1.89 -5.75 8.26
C ALA A 60 3.19 -5.43 7.53
N ASN A 61 3.29 -5.91 6.29
CA ASN A 61 4.33 -5.56 5.35
C ASN A 61 3.72 -4.72 4.23
N VAL A 62 4.22 -3.51 4.02
CA VAL A 62 3.82 -2.67 2.90
C VAL A 62 4.87 -2.82 1.80
N ASN A 63 4.49 -3.54 0.75
CA ASN A 63 5.31 -3.79 -0.43
C ASN A 63 5.06 -2.69 -1.46
N VAL A 64 6.08 -1.91 -1.77
CA VAL A 64 6.04 -0.79 -2.73
C VAL A 64 6.66 -1.25 -4.04
N PHE A 65 5.93 -1.03 -5.12
CA PHE A 65 6.29 -1.42 -6.46
C PHE A 65 6.38 -0.19 -7.36
N VAL A 66 7.28 -0.25 -8.33
CA VAL A 66 7.37 0.71 -9.43
C VAL A 66 6.93 0.04 -10.73
N ARG A 67 6.11 0.73 -11.52
CA ARG A 67 5.78 0.36 -12.89
C ARG A 67 6.66 1.13 -13.86
N GLU A 68 7.56 0.41 -14.50
CA GLU A 68 8.36 0.87 -15.62
C GLU A 68 7.75 0.32 -16.92
N ASP A 69 8.07 0.90 -18.08
CA ASP A 69 7.39 0.71 -19.37
C ASP A 69 6.97 -0.73 -19.74
N ARG A 70 7.71 -1.75 -19.28
CA ARG A 70 7.38 -3.17 -19.53
C ARG A 70 7.49 -4.08 -18.30
N SER A 71 7.67 -3.53 -17.10
CA SER A 71 7.91 -4.36 -15.91
C SER A 71 7.40 -3.70 -14.63
N ILE A 72 6.98 -4.55 -13.71
CA ILE A 72 6.63 -4.17 -12.35
C ILE A 72 7.72 -4.74 -11.46
N ARG A 73 8.32 -3.88 -10.62
CA ARG A 73 9.39 -4.30 -9.72
C ARG A 73 9.10 -3.84 -8.31
N LEU A 74 9.28 -4.75 -7.34
CA LEU A 74 9.31 -4.40 -5.92
C LEU A 74 10.58 -3.57 -5.64
N ILE A 75 10.40 -2.37 -5.09
CA ILE A 75 11.51 -1.46 -4.78
C ILE A 75 11.75 -1.32 -3.28
N GLN A 76 10.72 -1.55 -2.46
CA GLN A 76 10.82 -1.40 -1.01
C GLN A 76 9.76 -2.25 -0.30
N THR A 77 10.13 -2.79 0.86
CA THR A 77 9.19 -3.38 1.81
C THR A 77 9.32 -2.65 3.13
N VAL A 78 8.22 -2.08 3.62
CA VAL A 78 8.15 -1.40 4.91
C VAL A 78 7.41 -2.30 5.89
N LYS A 79 8.11 -2.75 6.93
CA LYS A 79 7.49 -3.49 8.03
C LYS A 79 6.84 -2.51 8.99
N THR A 80 5.56 -2.69 9.29
CA THR A 80 4.81 -1.80 10.17
C THR A 80 3.82 -2.57 11.05
N LYS A 81 3.30 -1.88 12.06
CA LYS A 81 2.22 -2.40 12.91
C LYS A 81 0.98 -1.54 12.71
N ILE A 82 -0.10 -2.17 12.26
CA ILE A 82 -1.40 -1.53 12.12
C ILE A 82 -2.13 -1.69 13.44
N ILE A 83 -2.54 -0.56 14.03
CA ILE A 83 -3.31 -0.55 15.28
C ILE A 83 -4.72 -0.12 14.93
N VAL A 84 -5.67 -1.06 15.05
CA VAL A 84 -7.09 -0.81 14.87
C VAL A 84 -7.74 -0.70 16.23
N LYS A 85 -8.34 0.45 16.48
CA LYS A 85 -9.17 0.80 17.64
C LYS A 85 -10.49 1.36 17.12
#